data_AF-A0AAQ0HJ81-F1
#
_entry.id   AF-A0AAQ0HJ81-F1
#
_cell.length_a   1.000
_cell.length_b   1.000
_cell.length_c   1.000
_cell.angle_alpha   90.00
_cell.angle_beta   90.00
_cell.angle_gamma   90.00
#
_symmetry.space_group_name_H-M   'P 1'
#
loop_
_entity.id
_entity.type
_entity.pdbx_description
1 polymer ?
#
loop_
_entity_poly.entity_id
_entity_poly.type
_entity_poly.pdbx_seq_one_letter_code
_entity_poly.pdbx_strand_id
1 'polypeptide(L)'
;MIARTADITGPQNIGIGTDLCQDQPDSIVEWMRVGRWTKGMDYGEGSAEVPGFPAPVTWHRDNRDLAGFAEGLRKAGLSQPEIDGVMGGNWARFYAESFGPLDARTPIQRAAE
;
A
#
# COMPACT_ATOMS: atom_id res chain seq x y z
N MET A 1 5.30 -9.63 7.61
CA MET A 1 5.16 -8.15 7.77
C MET A 1 3.75 -7.80 8.22
N ILE A 2 2.71 -8.08 7.41
CA ILE A 2 1.32 -7.68 7.70
C ILE A 2 0.81 -8.18 9.07
N ALA A 3 0.97 -9.47 9.39
CA ALA A 3 0.54 -10.01 10.70
C ALA A 3 1.19 -9.29 11.89
N ARG A 4 2.49 -8.99 11.81
CA ARG A 4 3.19 -8.20 12.83
C ARG A 4 2.67 -6.76 12.92
N THR A 5 2.29 -6.16 11.80
CA THR A 5 1.64 -4.84 11.79
C THR A 5 0.27 -4.91 12.45
N ALA A 6 -0.48 -6.00 12.27
CA ALA A 6 -1.78 -6.23 12.91
C ALA A 6 -1.65 -6.30 14.43
N ASP A 7 -0.58 -6.95 14.94
CA ASP A 7 -0.30 -6.99 16.39
C ASP A 7 -0.08 -5.59 17.00
N ILE A 8 0.39 -4.62 16.20
CA ILE A 8 0.72 -3.26 16.68
C ILE A 8 -0.49 -2.31 16.51
N THR A 9 -1.15 -2.36 15.37
CA THR A 9 -2.13 -1.35 14.94
C THR A 9 -3.58 -1.83 15.00
N GLY A 10 -3.78 -3.13 15.16
CA GLY A 10 -5.06 -3.80 15.00
C GLY A 10 -5.33 -4.14 13.52
N PRO A 11 -5.78 -5.37 13.21
CA PRO A 11 -6.01 -5.82 11.83
C PRO A 11 -7.06 -4.99 11.08
N GLN A 12 -8.00 -4.35 11.79
CA GLN A 12 -9.02 -3.47 11.23
C GLN A 12 -8.47 -2.14 10.70
N ASN A 13 -7.22 -1.79 11.03
CA ASN A 13 -6.59 -0.52 10.65
C ASN A 13 -5.53 -0.69 9.55
N ILE A 14 -5.52 -1.83 8.86
CA ILE A 14 -4.54 -2.16 7.83
C ILE A 14 -5.22 -2.29 6.48
N GLY A 15 -4.58 -1.73 5.45
CA GLY A 15 -4.95 -1.93 4.06
C GLY A 15 -3.74 -2.29 3.20
N ILE A 16 -4.00 -2.78 1.98
CA ILE A 16 -2.96 -3.09 1.00
C ILE A 16 -2.69 -1.85 0.14
N GLY A 17 -1.41 -1.56 -0.09
CA GLY A 17 -0.91 -0.64 -1.11
C GLY A 17 0.37 -1.23 -1.68
N THR A 18 0.27 -1.97 -2.80
CA THR A 18 1.37 -2.79 -3.32
C THR A 18 2.50 -1.98 -3.92
N ASP A 19 2.25 -0.72 -4.27
CA ASP A 19 3.15 0.13 -5.04
C ASP A 19 3.62 -0.53 -6.36
N LEU A 20 2.72 -1.35 -6.94
CA LEU A 20 3.03 -2.16 -8.11
C LEU A 20 3.19 -1.26 -9.35
N CYS A 21 4.43 -1.08 -9.80
CA CYS A 21 4.78 -0.36 -11.02
C CYS A 21 4.91 -1.34 -12.20
N GLN A 22 3.80 -1.58 -12.91
CA GLN A 22 3.79 -2.51 -14.07
C GLN A 22 4.15 -1.84 -15.38
N ASP A 23 4.91 -2.56 -16.21
CA ASP A 23 5.25 -2.21 -17.59
C ASP A 23 5.86 -0.81 -17.75
N GLN A 24 6.56 -0.33 -16.71
CA GLN A 24 7.27 0.94 -16.74
C GLN A 24 8.74 0.74 -17.08
N PRO A 25 9.32 1.53 -18.00
CA PRO A 25 10.76 1.51 -18.26
C PRO A 25 11.53 2.19 -17.12
N ASP A 26 12.82 1.88 -17.00
CA ASP A 26 13.71 2.45 -15.97
C ASP A 26 13.76 3.98 -15.97
N SER A 27 13.53 4.63 -17.12
CA SER A 27 13.45 6.10 -17.21
C SER A 27 12.35 6.69 -16.32
N ILE A 28 11.30 5.92 -16.01
CA ILE A 28 10.22 6.37 -15.12
C ILE A 28 10.68 6.36 -13.66
N VAL A 29 11.34 5.29 -13.19
CA VAL A 29 11.85 5.27 -11.81
C VAL A 29 12.97 6.28 -11.61
N GLU A 30 13.81 6.50 -12.62
CA GLU A 30 14.81 7.56 -12.62
C GLU A 30 14.14 8.93 -12.47
N TRP A 31 13.11 9.22 -13.26
CA TRP A 31 12.35 10.48 -13.12
C TRP A 31 11.69 10.63 -11.74
N MET A 32 11.12 9.56 -11.19
CA MET A 32 10.51 9.56 -9.85
C MET A 32 11.53 9.89 -8.75
N ARG A 33 12.77 9.39 -8.87
CA ARG A 33 13.85 9.61 -7.90
C ARG A 33 14.58 10.94 -8.11
N VAL A 34 14.78 11.32 -9.37
CA VAL A 34 15.50 12.53 -9.78
C VAL A 34 14.50 13.61 -10.16
N GLY A 35 13.74 14.05 -9.16
CA GLY A 35 12.78 15.13 -9.31
C GLY A 35 13.41 16.44 -9.79
N ARG A 36 12.55 17.39 -10.18
CA ARG A 36 12.94 18.70 -10.78
C ARG A 36 14.01 19.47 -10.00
N TRP A 37 14.10 19.27 -8.69
CA TRP A 37 15.00 20.02 -7.79
C TRP A 37 16.12 19.17 -7.18
N THR A 38 16.25 17.91 -7.62
CA THR A 38 17.33 17.03 -7.16
C THR A 38 18.64 17.47 -7.80
N LYS A 39 19.66 17.76 -6.98
CA LYS A 39 20.96 18.30 -7.43
C LYS A 39 21.98 17.21 -7.79
N GLY A 40 21.59 15.95 -7.71
CA GLY A 40 22.43 14.78 -7.97
C GLY A 40 21.56 13.55 -8.26
N MET A 41 22.20 12.47 -8.68
CA MET A 41 21.49 11.21 -8.91
C MET A 41 21.05 10.62 -7.57
N ASP A 42 19.78 10.20 -7.50
CA ASP A 42 19.22 9.46 -6.36
C ASP A 42 18.80 8.07 -6.87
N TYR A 43 19.37 7.02 -6.29
CA TYR A 43 19.06 5.64 -6.65
C TYR A 43 17.98 5.04 -5.73
N GLY A 44 17.50 5.76 -4.72
CA GLY A 44 16.52 5.27 -3.75
C GLY A 44 17.01 3.99 -3.06
N GLU A 45 16.18 2.94 -3.07
CA GLU A 45 16.54 1.60 -2.57
C GLU A 45 17.45 0.80 -3.54
N GLY A 46 17.74 1.34 -4.73
CA GLY A 46 18.65 0.76 -5.72
C GLY A 46 20.10 1.21 -5.55
N SER A 47 20.91 0.99 -6.58
CA SER A 47 22.31 1.43 -6.62
C SER A 47 22.74 1.89 -8.01
N ALA A 48 23.96 2.38 -8.16
CA ALA A 48 24.52 2.72 -9.47
C ALA A 48 24.61 1.49 -10.40
N GLU A 49 24.81 0.30 -9.83
CA GLU A 49 24.85 -0.97 -10.54
C GLU A 49 23.45 -1.52 -10.87
N VAL A 50 22.43 -1.15 -10.08
CA VAL A 50 21.02 -1.55 -10.27
C VAL A 50 20.09 -0.35 -10.11
N PRO A 51 20.08 0.58 -11.10
CA PRO A 51 19.37 1.85 -10.98
C PRO A 51 17.87 1.73 -11.31
N GLY A 52 17.46 0.64 -11.96
CA GLY A 52 16.08 0.42 -12.43
C GLY A 52 15.09 0.01 -11.34
N PHE A 53 13.89 -0.36 -11.77
CA PHE A 53 12.93 -1.01 -10.88
C PHE A 53 13.48 -2.37 -10.42
N PRO A 54 13.24 -2.78 -9.17
CA PRO A 54 13.60 -4.13 -8.75
C PRO A 54 12.81 -5.17 -9.55
N ALA A 55 13.42 -6.33 -9.78
CA ALA A 55 12.71 -7.44 -10.40
C ALA A 55 11.50 -7.84 -9.52
N PRO A 56 10.33 -8.15 -10.12
CA PRO A 56 9.18 -8.59 -9.33
C PRO A 56 9.50 -9.84 -8.52
N VAL A 57 8.97 -9.90 -7.29
CA VAL A 57 9.11 -11.09 -6.44
C VAL A 57 8.28 -12.25 -7.00
N THR A 58 8.74 -13.49 -6.79
CA THR A 58 8.14 -14.68 -7.41
C THR A 58 6.70 -14.97 -7.00
N TRP A 59 6.24 -14.41 -5.88
CA TRP A 59 4.89 -14.60 -5.33
C TRP A 59 3.94 -13.42 -5.60
N HIS A 60 4.44 -12.31 -6.16
CA HIS A 60 3.64 -11.15 -6.57
C HIS A 60 4.31 -10.46 -7.75
N ARG A 61 4.08 -11.04 -8.93
CA ARG A 61 4.60 -10.51 -10.19
C ARG A 61 3.74 -9.36 -10.69
N ASP A 62 2.43 -9.52 -10.60
CA ASP A 62 1.47 -8.55 -11.10
C ASP A 62 0.13 -8.60 -10.35
N ASN A 63 -0.82 -7.78 -10.80
CA ASN A 63 -2.14 -7.64 -10.20
C ASN A 63 -2.95 -8.96 -10.14
N ARG A 64 -2.65 -9.96 -10.98
CA ARG A 64 -3.34 -11.27 -10.93
C ARG A 64 -3.00 -12.06 -9.68
N ASP A 65 -1.87 -11.76 -9.04
CA ASP A 65 -1.40 -12.47 -7.85
C ASP A 65 -2.02 -11.95 -6.54
N LEU A 66 -2.82 -10.87 -6.58
CA LEU A 66 -3.44 -10.29 -5.37
C LEU A 66 -4.28 -11.30 -4.60
N ALA A 67 -4.93 -12.25 -5.29
CA ALA A 67 -5.69 -13.32 -4.63
C ALA A 67 -4.82 -14.21 -3.72
N GLY A 68 -3.52 -14.34 -4.03
CA GLY A 68 -2.57 -15.08 -3.21
C GLY A 68 -2.31 -14.46 -1.84
N PHE A 69 -2.61 -13.18 -1.65
CA PHE A 69 -2.37 -12.49 -0.38
C PHE A 69 -3.29 -13.02 0.72
N ALA A 70 -4.55 -13.28 0.40
CA ALA A 70 -5.51 -13.85 1.33
C ALA A 70 -5.01 -15.20 1.89
N GLU A 71 -4.45 -16.04 1.02
CA GLU A 71 -3.85 -17.32 1.41
C GLU A 71 -2.62 -17.13 2.31
N GLY A 72 -1.77 -16.15 2.01
CA GLY A 72 -0.64 -15.79 2.86
C GLY A 72 -1.06 -15.30 4.25
N LEU A 73 -2.08 -14.45 4.33
CA LEU A 73 -2.64 -13.93 5.58
C LEU A 73 -3.27 -15.05 6.42
N ARG A 74 -4.00 -15.98 5.78
CA ARG A 74 -4.55 -17.17 6.43
C ARG A 74 -3.45 -18.06 7.02
N LYS A 75 -2.38 -18.30 6.28
CA LYS A 75 -1.21 -19.06 6.78
C LYS A 75 -0.51 -18.35 7.95
N ALA A 76 -0.56 -17.03 7.98
CA ALA A 76 -0.03 -16.22 9.07
C ALA A 76 -0.93 -16.19 10.32
N GLY A 77 -2.10 -16.84 10.29
CA GLY A 77 -2.99 -17.01 11.44
C GLY A 77 -4.11 -15.98 11.58
N LEU A 78 -4.31 -15.11 10.57
CA LEU A 78 -5.43 -14.17 10.59
C LEU A 78 -6.76 -14.91 10.38
N SER A 79 -7.79 -14.47 11.09
CA SER A 79 -9.17 -14.92 10.92
C SER A 79 -9.79 -14.38 9.64
N GLN A 80 -10.86 -15.01 9.15
CA GLN A 80 -11.52 -14.60 7.92
C GLN A 80 -11.97 -13.13 7.93
N PRO A 81 -12.60 -12.59 9.00
CA PRO A 81 -12.97 -11.18 9.04
C PRO A 81 -11.78 -10.22 8.96
N GLU A 82 -10.64 -10.59 9.55
CA GLU A 82 -9.41 -9.80 9.48
C GLU A 82 -8.83 -9.82 8.06
N ILE A 83 -8.83 -10.99 7.41
CA ILE A 83 -8.42 -11.14 6.02
C ILE A 83 -9.30 -10.28 5.11
N ASP A 84 -10.64 -10.39 5.23
CA ASP A 84 -11.58 -9.62 4.42
C ASP A 84 -11.40 -8.11 4.61
N GLY A 85 -11.11 -7.69 5.85
CA GLY A 85 -10.74 -6.32 6.19
C GLY A 85 -9.48 -5.87 5.46
N VAL A 86 -8.37 -6.59 5.63
CA VAL A 86 -7.07 -6.25 5.01
C VAL A 86 -7.14 -6.26 3.48
N MET A 87 -7.87 -7.22 2.91
CA MET A 87 -8.02 -7.39 1.46
C MET A 87 -8.87 -6.29 0.79
N GLY A 88 -9.54 -5.44 1.57
CA GLY A 88 -10.20 -4.25 1.04
C GLY A 88 -11.28 -3.66 1.95
N GLY A 89 -11.88 -4.46 2.85
CA GLY A 89 -12.96 -4.02 3.72
C GLY A 89 -12.59 -2.82 4.60
N ASN A 90 -11.35 -2.76 5.08
CA ASN A 90 -10.85 -1.65 5.90
C ASN A 90 -10.73 -0.35 5.10
N TRP A 91 -10.21 -0.44 3.87
CA TRP A 91 -10.16 0.72 2.96
C TRP A 91 -11.57 1.18 2.60
N ALA A 92 -12.47 0.26 2.23
CA ALA A 92 -13.86 0.59 1.90
C ALA A 92 -14.56 1.30 3.06
N ARG A 93 -14.40 0.80 4.29
CA ARG A 93 -14.92 1.43 5.51
C ARG A 93 -14.33 2.82 5.71
N PHE A 94 -13.01 2.96 5.64
CA PHE A 94 -12.33 4.26 5.79
C PHE A 94 -12.86 5.29 4.80
N TYR A 95 -12.99 4.93 3.52
CA TYR A 95 -13.50 5.84 2.50
C TYR A 95 -14.96 6.24 2.75
N ALA A 96 -15.81 5.29 3.14
CA ALA A 96 -17.21 5.56 3.45
C ALA A 96 -17.37 6.50 4.67
N GLU A 97 -16.57 6.30 5.71
CA GLU A 97 -16.61 7.10 6.94
C GLU A 97 -15.98 8.49 6.77
N SER A 98 -14.91 8.61 5.97
CA SER A 98 -14.12 9.84 5.86
C SER A 98 -14.58 10.78 4.74
N PHE A 99 -15.15 10.23 3.67
CA PHE A 99 -15.55 10.98 2.48
C PHE A 99 -17.04 10.81 2.13
N GLY A 100 -17.83 10.21 3.03
CA GLY A 100 -19.28 10.14 2.90
C GLY A 100 -19.96 11.51 2.99
N PRO A 101 -21.26 11.59 2.66
CA PRO A 101 -22.02 12.83 2.83
C PRO A 101 -21.93 13.32 4.28
N LEU A 102 -21.75 14.64 4.46
CA LEU A 102 -21.85 15.25 5.78
C LEU A 102 -23.26 14.97 6.32
N ASP A 103 -23.38 14.15 7.36
CA ASP A 103 -24.61 14.10 8.15
C ASP A 103 -24.78 15.50 8.75
N ALA A 104 -25.96 16.11 8.55
CA ALA A 104 -26.29 17.45 9.05
C ALA A 104 -26.15 17.58 10.59
N ARG A 105 -25.98 16.45 11.30
CA ARG A 105 -25.78 16.38 12.75
C ARG A 105 -24.32 16.18 13.16
N THR A 106 -23.40 15.92 12.23
CA THR A 106 -21.98 15.73 12.56
C THR A 106 -21.30 17.10 12.61
N PRO A 107 -20.82 17.55 13.79
CA PRO A 107 -20.06 18.79 13.87
C PRO A 107 -18.82 18.69 12.98
N ILE A 108 -18.59 19.69 12.13
CA ILE A 108 -17.33 19.80 11.37
C ILE A 108 -16.22 20.08 12.39
N GLN A 109 -15.53 19.05 12.86
CA GLN A 109 -14.25 19.24 13.52
C GLN A 109 -13.23 19.56 12.45
N ARG A 110 -12.86 20.85 12.35
CA ARG A 110 -11.68 21.23 11.58
C ARG A 110 -10.46 20.63 12.28
N ALA A 111 -9.76 19.75 11.59
CA ALA A 111 -8.44 19.34 12.04
C ALA A 111 -7.51 20.56 11.90
N ALA A 112 -7.01 21.05 13.04
CA ALA A 112 -6.14 22.22 13.25
C ALA A 112 -6.85 23.58 13.42
N GLU A 113 -7.20 23.88 14.68
CA GLU A 113 -6.65 25.05 15.39
C GLU A 113 -5.65 24.53 16.43
#